data_AF-A0A847ES30-F1
#
_entry.id   AF-A0A847ES30-F1
#
_cell.length_a   1.000
_cell.length_b   1.000
_cell.length_c   1.000
_cell.angle_alpha   90.00
_cell.angle_beta   90.00
_cell.angle_gamma   90.00
#
_symmetry.space_group_name_H-M   'P 1'
#
loop_
_entity.id
_entity.type
_entity.pdbx_description
1 polymer ?
#
loop_
_entity_poly.entity_id
_entity_poly.type
_entity_poly.pdbx_seq_one_letter_code
_entity_poly.pdbx_strand_id
1 'polypeptide(L)'
;MSVSSHVMTISRNGQVSIPADARSRWNVRRVLVVDLGDRVVMRPLADDPVDDLEGKYRERGPATEISRRRSRAADAAREQRR
;
A
#
# COMPACT_ATOMS: atom_id res chain seq x y z
N MET A 1 -0.49 -16.39 -10.84
CA MET A 1 -1.44 -15.27 -11.01
C MET A 1 -2.20 -15.50 -12.30
N SER A 2 -3.53 -15.54 -12.27
CA SER A 2 -4.33 -15.62 -13.50
C SER A 2 -4.54 -14.20 -14.04
N VAL A 3 -4.22 -14.00 -15.31
CA VAL A 3 -4.45 -12.73 -16.03
C VAL A 3 -5.76 -12.87 -16.78
N SER A 4 -6.78 -12.13 -16.35
CA SER A 4 -8.10 -12.07 -17.01
C SER A 4 -8.33 -10.66 -17.55
N SER A 5 -8.63 -10.53 -18.84
CA SER A 5 -9.06 -9.28 -19.46
C SER A 5 -10.58 -9.20 -19.55
N HIS A 6 -11.13 -8.01 -19.33
CA HIS A 6 -12.56 -7.73 -19.47
C HIS A 6 -12.72 -6.43 -20.25
N VAL A 7 -13.65 -6.40 -21.21
CA VAL A 7 -14.10 -5.15 -21.85
C VAL A 7 -15.36 -4.70 -21.14
N MET A 8 -15.37 -3.49 -20.61
CA MET A 8 -16.48 -2.97 -19.82
C MET A 8 -16.89 -1.59 -20.33
N THR A 9 -18.19 -1.33 -20.30
CA THR A 9 -18.75 -0.04 -20.68
C THR A 9 -18.49 0.99 -19.58
N ILE A 10 -18.14 2.21 -19.99
CA ILE A 10 -18.18 3.38 -19.11
C ILE A 10 -19.61 3.92 -19.11
N SER A 11 -20.23 4.00 -17.94
CA SER A 11 -21.56 4.59 -17.79
C SER A 11 -21.56 6.07 -18.16
N ARG A 12 -22.76 6.65 -18.33
CA ARG A 12 -22.91 8.08 -18.69
C ARG A 12 -22.24 9.06 -17.72
N ASN A 13 -22.12 8.69 -16.45
CA ASN A 13 -21.46 9.49 -15.42
C ASN A 13 -19.97 9.13 -15.23
N GLY A 14 -19.36 8.38 -16.16
CA GLY A 14 -17.93 8.08 -16.13
C GLY A 14 -17.52 6.91 -15.22
N GLN A 15 -18.46 6.06 -14.80
CA GLN A 15 -18.16 4.93 -13.91
C GLN A 15 -17.87 3.66 -14.72
N VAL A 16 -16.97 2.83 -14.21
CA VAL A 16 -16.73 1.47 -14.71
C VAL A 16 -16.89 0.49 -13.56
N SER A 17 -17.56 -0.62 -13.81
CA SER A 17 -17.69 -1.68 -12.81
C SER A 17 -16.39 -2.48 -12.68
N ILE A 18 -16.04 -2.89 -11.47
CA ILE A 18 -14.94 -3.83 -11.24
C ILE A 18 -15.52 -5.27 -11.31
N PRO A 19 -14.93 -6.20 -12.09
CA PRO A 19 -15.40 -7.59 -12.19
C PRO A 19 -15.61 -8.25 -10.83
N ALA A 20 -16.63 -9.11 -10.71
CA ALA A 20 -17.05 -9.73 -9.45
C ALA A 20 -15.88 -10.45 -8.73
N ASP A 21 -15.08 -11.20 -9.47
CA ASP A 21 -13.91 -11.92 -8.93
C ASP A 21 -12.86 -10.96 -8.38
N ALA A 22 -12.64 -9.81 -9.03
CA ALA A 22 -11.73 -8.79 -8.51
C ALA A 22 -12.30 -8.13 -7.24
N ARG A 23 -13.61 -7.83 -7.21
CA ARG A 23 -14.26 -7.27 -6.00
C ARG A 23 -14.19 -8.24 -4.82
N SER A 24 -14.47 -9.52 -5.04
CA SER A 24 -14.40 -10.56 -4.00
C SER A 24 -12.98 -10.71 -3.45
N ARG A 25 -11.97 -10.70 -4.32
CA ARG A 25 -10.56 -10.77 -3.90
C ARG A 25 -10.10 -9.52 -3.14
N TRP A 26 -10.56 -8.33 -3.55
CA TRP A 26 -10.14 -7.08 -2.92
C TRP A 26 -10.85 -6.81 -1.60
N ASN A 27 -12.15 -7.12 -1.52
CA ASN A 27 -12.97 -6.96 -0.31
C ASN A 27 -12.78 -5.60 0.41
N VAL A 28 -12.62 -4.51 -0.34
CA VAL A 28 -12.51 -3.14 0.17
C VAL A 28 -13.59 -2.25 -0.43
N ARG A 29 -13.91 -1.16 0.27
CA ARG A 29 -14.85 -0.14 -0.22
C ARG A 29 -14.20 0.97 -1.02
N ARG A 30 -12.87 1.11 -0.91
CA ARG A 30 -12.10 2.21 -1.50
C ARG A 30 -10.98 1.65 -2.38
N VAL A 31 -10.70 2.36 -3.47
CA VAL A 31 -9.60 2.07 -4.38
C VAL A 31 -8.77 3.33 -4.57
N LEU A 32 -7.46 3.17 -4.69
CA LEU A 32 -6.59 4.21 -5.20
C LEU A 32 -6.60 4.14 -6.72
N VAL A 33 -6.89 5.26 -7.38
CA VAL A 33 -6.79 5.44 -8.81
C VAL A 33 -5.58 6.31 -9.10
N VAL A 34 -4.65 5.81 -9.90
CA VAL A 34 -3.49 6.57 -10.38
C VAL A 34 -3.67 6.80 -11.88
N ASP A 35 -3.70 8.07 -12.28
CA ASP A 35 -3.72 8.48 -13.69
C ASP A 35 -2.29 8.55 -14.22
N LEU A 36 -2.04 7.84 -15.31
CA LEU A 36 -0.75 7.82 -16.01
C LEU A 36 -0.83 8.47 -17.40
N GLY A 37 -1.93 9.17 -17.72
CA GLY A 37 -2.17 9.86 -18.97
C GLY A 37 -2.80 8.99 -20.06
N ASP A 38 -2.23 7.82 -20.34
CA ASP A 38 -2.74 6.87 -21.34
C ASP A 38 -3.64 5.76 -20.75
N ARG A 39 -3.58 5.60 -19.43
CA ARG A 39 -4.33 4.59 -18.68
C ARG A 39 -4.47 4.99 -17.22
N VAL A 40 -5.42 4.36 -16.55
CA VAL A 40 -5.50 4.38 -15.08
C VAL A 40 -5.07 3.04 -14.51
N VAL A 41 -4.34 3.09 -13.40
CA VAL A 41 -4.03 1.92 -12.59
C VAL A 41 -4.79 2.01 -11.28
N MET A 42 -5.49 0.93 -10.93
CA MET A 42 -6.28 0.84 -9.72
C MET A 42 -5.72 -0.22 -8.79
N ARG A 43 -5.69 0.08 -7.49
CA ARG A 43 -5.40 -0.91 -6.45
C ARG A 43 -6.37 -0.75 -5.27
N PRO A 44 -6.67 -1.83 -4.53
CA PRO A 44 -7.43 -1.72 -3.29
C PRO A 44 -6.71 -0.79 -2.31
N LEU A 45 -7.49 -0.01 -1.57
CA LEU A 45 -7.04 0.83 -0.47
C LEU A 45 -7.74 0.35 0.80
N ALA A 46 -6.96 -0.15 1.76
CA ALA A 46 -7.47 -0.52 3.08
C ALA A 46 -8.08 0.71 3.77
N ASP A 47 -9.16 0.49 4.53
CA ASP A 47 -9.81 1.55 5.29
C ASP A 47 -8.87 2.09 6.39
N ASP A 48 -8.07 1.19 6.98
CA ASP A 48 -6.93 1.52 7.83
C ASP A 48 -5.62 1.03 7.19
N PRO A 49 -4.87 1.91 6.50
CA PRO A 49 -3.61 1.53 5.87
C PRO A 49 -2.48 1.30 6.89
N VAL A 50 -2.64 1.68 8.16
CA VAL A 50 -1.63 1.49 9.21
C VAL A 50 -1.83 0.14 9.89
N ASP A 51 -3.06 -0.26 10.17
CA ASP A 51 -3.38 -1.58 10.73
C ASP A 51 -2.82 -2.71 9.85
N ASP A 52 -2.94 -2.59 8.53
CA ASP A 52 -2.38 -3.55 7.55
C ASP A 52 -0.84 -3.65 7.60
N LEU A 53 -0.17 -2.64 8.16
CA LEU A 53 1.29 -2.60 8.31
C LEU A 53 1.73 -2.98 9.72
N GLU A 54 0.83 -2.97 10.70
CA GLU A 54 1.16 -3.27 12.08
C GLU A 54 1.62 -4.72 12.21
N GLY A 55 2.78 -4.92 12.85
CA GLY A 55 3.34 -6.27 13.04
C GLY A 55 3.92 -6.93 11.79
N LYS A 56 3.80 -6.34 10.59
CA LYS A 56 4.37 -6.85 9.33
C LYS A 56 5.88 -7.17 9.42
N TYR A 57 6.59 -6.46 10.29
CA TYR A 57 8.02 -6.65 10.52
C TYR A 57 8.35 -7.17 11.92
N ARG A 58 7.37 -7.68 12.69
CA ARG A 58 7.58 -8.11 14.08
C ARG A 58 8.69 -9.16 14.23
N GLU A 59 8.82 -10.05 13.25
CA GLU A 59 9.85 -11.10 13.20
C GLU A 59 11.05 -10.73 12.31
N ARG A 60 11.03 -9.56 11.67
CA ARG A 60 12.09 -9.09 10.76
C ARG A 60 12.78 -7.86 11.33
N GLY A 61 13.97 -8.09 11.87
CA GLY A 61 14.88 -7.03 12.30
C GLY A 61 14.81 -6.75 13.80
N PRO A 62 15.57 -5.75 14.28
CA PRO A 62 15.59 -5.40 15.68
C PRO A 62 14.26 -4.79 16.12
N ALA A 63 13.83 -5.07 17.35
CA ALA A 63 12.72 -4.36 17.97
C ALA A 63 12.90 -2.85 17.83
N THR A 64 11.78 -2.12 17.63
CA THR A 64 11.79 -0.68 17.36
C THR A 64 12.62 0.11 18.38
N GLU A 65 12.57 -0.26 19.66
CA GLU A 65 13.34 0.40 20.71
C GLU A 65 14.86 0.20 20.56
N ILE A 66 15.29 -0.99 20.12
CA ILE A 66 16.71 -1.28 19.85
C ILE A 66 17.17 -0.43 18.65
N SER A 67 16.36 -0.37 17.59
CA SER A 67 16.66 0.45 16.40
C SER A 67 16.79 1.94 16.76
N ARG A 68 15.87 2.47 17.58
CA ARG A 68 15.93 3.86 18.07
C ARG A 68 17.19 4.12 18.89
N ARG A 69 17.53 3.22 19.82
CA ARG A 69 18.74 3.33 20.64
C ARG A 69 20.00 3.37 19.77
N ARG A 70 20.08 2.49 18.77
CA ARG A 70 21.21 2.45 17.81
C ARG A 70 21.33 3.75 17.01
N SER A 71 20.20 4.29 16.52
CA SER A 71 20.20 5.57 15.80
C SER A 71 20.73 6.69 16.70
N ARG A 72 20.20 6.84 17.91
CA ARG A 72 20.64 7.86 18.87
C ARG A 72 22.14 7.76 19.20
N ALA A 73 22.65 6.54 19.38
CA ALA A 73 24.07 6.33 19.63
C ALA A 73 24.94 6.68 18.40
N ALA A 74 24.48 6.35 17.20
CA ALA A 74 25.18 6.70 15.96
C ALA A 74 25.22 8.23 15.74
N ASP A 75 24.13 8.92 16.04
CA ASP A 75 24.05 10.38 15.96
C ASP A 75 25.00 11.05 16.97
N ALA A 76 24.99 10.61 18.23
CA ALA A 76 25.92 11.10 19.25
C ALA A 76 27.40 10.86 18.88
N ALA A 77 27.72 9.73 18.24
CA ALA A 77 29.07 9.43 17.79
C ALA A 77 29.50 10.25 16.56
N ARG A 78 28.56 10.77 15.76
CA ARG A 78 28.86 11.70 14.67
C ARG A 78 29.13 13.10 15.20
N GLU A 79 28.34 13.54 16.18
CA GLU A 79 28.52 14.85 16.80
C GLU A 79 29.87 14.97 17.52
N GLN A 80 30.29 13.93 18.24
CA GLN A 80 31.61 13.90 18.90
C GLN A 80 32.81 13.89 17.93
N ARG A 81 32.59 13.60 16.65
CA ARG A 81 33.62 13.60 15.60
C ARG A 81 33.68 14.91 14.82
N ARG A 82 32.78 15.85 15.11
CA ARG A 82 32.74 17.19 14.55
C ARG A 82 33.49 18.17 15.43
#